data_AF-A0A520WQX9-F1
#
_entry.id   AF-A0A520WQX9-F1
#
_cell.length_a   1.000
_cell.length_b   1.000
_cell.length_c   1.000
_cell.angle_alpha   90.00
_cell.angle_beta   90.00
_cell.angle_gamma   90.00
#
_symmetry.space_group_name_H-M   'P 1'
#
loop_
_entity.id
_entity.type
_entity.pdbx_description
1 polymer ?
#
loop_
_entity_poly.entity_id
_entity_poly.type
_entity_poly.pdbx_seq_one_letter_code
_entity_poly.pdbx_strand_id
1 'polypeptide(L)'
;MEQYLPVLTLGVLGVLFVLLSIVASRLLAPERNTVAKRSAYECGITDQVAIPERFPVKFYLVAMLFIMFDIEIVFWYPWAVANDELGLFGLVAMTIFA
;
A
#
# COMPACT_ATOMS: atom_id res chain seq x y z
N MET A 1 -19.35 1.90 18.68
CA MET A 1 -19.67 1.82 17.23
C MET A 1 -19.90 3.19 16.60
N GLU A 2 -20.59 4.11 17.29
CA GLU A 2 -20.74 5.54 16.91
C GLU A 2 -19.43 6.19 16.42
N GLN A 3 -18.31 5.86 17.07
CA GLN A 3 -16.99 6.44 16.79
C GLN A 3 -16.33 5.95 15.49
N TYR A 4 -16.81 4.85 14.90
CA TYR A 4 -16.34 4.36 13.60
C TYR A 4 -17.10 4.97 12.41
N LEU A 5 -18.27 5.57 12.68
CA LEU A 5 -19.08 6.23 11.65
C LEU A 5 -18.30 7.38 10.97
N PRO A 6 -17.61 8.29 11.71
CA PRO A 6 -16.74 9.29 11.09
C PRO A 6 -15.66 8.69 10.18
N VAL A 7 -15.00 7.60 10.61
CA VAL A 7 -13.94 6.95 9.83
C VAL A 7 -14.49 6.41 8.50
N LEU A 8 -15.63 5.72 8.55
CA LEU A 8 -16.29 5.22 7.34
C LEU A 8 -16.75 6.35 6.43
N THR A 9 -17.36 7.40 6.99
CA THR A 9 -17.81 8.55 6.19
C THR A 9 -16.65 9.26 5.48
N LEU A 10 -15.51 9.44 6.15
CA LEU A 10 -14.31 10.02 5.54
C LEU A 10 -13.75 9.11 4.45
N GLY A 11 -13.73 7.79 4.67
CA GLY A 11 -13.31 6.83 3.65
C GLY A 11 -14.19 6.90 2.40
N VAL A 12 -15.51 6.93 2.58
CA VAL A 12 -16.48 7.07 1.47
C VAL A 12 -16.33 8.41 0.77
N LEU A 13 -16.20 9.51 1.51
CA LEU A 13 -16.01 10.85 0.95
C LEU A 13 -14.71 10.93 0.13
N GLY A 14 -13.62 10.32 0.62
CA GLY A 14 -12.34 10.26 -0.08
C GLY A 14 -12.44 9.49 -1.40
N VAL A 15 -13.08 8.33 -1.40
CA VAL A 15 -13.32 7.55 -2.62
C VAL A 15 -14.20 8.34 -3.59
N LEU A 16 -15.28 8.96 -3.10
CA LEU A 16 -16.18 9.76 -3.92
C LEU A 16 -15.46 10.97 -4.54
N PHE A 17 -14.59 11.64 -3.77
CA PHE A 17 -13.77 12.73 -4.28
C PHE A 17 -12.82 12.29 -5.40
N VAL A 18 -12.16 11.14 -5.26
CA VAL A 18 -11.30 10.57 -6.32
C VAL A 18 -12.12 10.28 -7.58
N LEU A 19 -13.27 9.63 -7.44
CA LEU A 19 -14.13 9.30 -8.57
C LEU A 19 -14.66 10.54 -9.29
N LEU A 20 -15.17 11.53 -8.54
CA LEU A 20 -15.63 12.80 -9.10
C LEU A 20 -14.50 13.54 -9.81
N SER A 21 -13.29 13.55 -9.22
CA SER A 21 -12.12 14.19 -9.83
C SER A 21 -11.72 13.52 -11.15
N ILE A 22 -11.76 12.20 -11.23
CA ILE A 22 -11.49 11.46 -12.47
C ILE A 22 -12.56 11.77 -13.53
N VAL A 23 -13.83 11.79 -13.15
CA VAL A 23 -14.95 12.12 -14.06
C VAL A 23 -14.83 13.57 -14.55
N ALA A 24 -14.63 14.52 -13.64
CA ALA A 24 -14.44 15.93 -13.99
C ALA A 24 -13.23 16.14 -14.91
N SER A 25 -12.10 15.47 -14.62
CA SER A 25 -10.91 15.50 -15.46
C SER A 25 -11.21 15.00 -16.87
N ARG A 26 -11.93 13.89 -17.03
CA ARG A 26 -12.32 13.37 -18.35
C ARG A 26 -13.29 14.27 -19.11
N LEU A 27 -14.20 14.97 -18.41
CA LEU A 27 -15.19 15.87 -19.03
C LEU A 27 -14.61 17.23 -19.43
N LEU A 28 -13.69 17.76 -18.61
CA LEU A 28 -13.10 19.10 -18.80
C LEU A 28 -11.81 19.07 -19.64
N ALA A 29 -11.08 17.95 -19.67
CA ALA A 29 -9.84 17.87 -20.41
C ALA A 29 -10.07 17.75 -21.93
N PRO A 30 -9.30 18.48 -22.76
CA PRO A 30 -9.37 18.34 -24.21
C PRO A 30 -8.82 16.97 -24.64
N GLU A 31 -9.66 16.17 -25.29
CA GLU A 31 -9.31 14.84 -25.75
C GLU A 31 -8.45 14.92 -27.02
N ARG A 32 -7.17 14.52 -26.94
CA ARG A 32 -6.25 14.46 -28.10
C ARG A 32 -5.70 13.05 -28.26
N ASN A 33 -6.48 12.20 -28.90
CA ASN A 33 -6.18 10.79 -29.12
C ASN A 33 -5.26 10.58 -30.33
N THR A 34 -3.96 10.72 -30.13
CA THR A 34 -2.93 10.39 -31.14
C THR A 34 -2.24 9.08 -30.75
N VAL A 35 -1.90 8.23 -31.73
CA VAL A 35 -1.19 6.96 -31.50
C VAL A 35 0.08 7.17 -30.66
N ALA A 36 0.87 8.19 -30.99
CA ALA A 36 2.09 8.55 -30.26
C ALA A 36 1.88 8.99 -28.80
N LYS A 37 0.67 9.40 -28.40
CA LYS A 37 0.35 9.75 -26.99
C LYS A 37 -0.08 8.54 -26.17
N ARG A 38 -0.49 7.46 -26.84
CA ARG A 38 -0.94 6.21 -26.21
C ARG A 38 0.15 5.14 -26.20
N SER A 39 1.23 5.31 -26.95
CA SER A 39 2.41 4.45 -26.92
C SER A 39 3.18 4.62 -25.62
N ALA A 40 3.92 3.57 -25.23
CA ALA A 40 4.85 3.66 -24.11
C ALA A 40 5.92 4.73 -24.40
N TYR A 41 6.43 5.34 -23.33
CA TYR A 41 7.49 6.34 -23.47
C TYR A 41 8.84 5.65 -23.57
N GLU A 42 9.43 5.68 -24.77
CA GLU A 42 10.76 5.11 -25.08
C GLU A 42 11.67 6.15 -25.77
N CYS A 43 11.53 7.43 -25.40
CA CYS A 43 12.31 8.55 -25.97
C CYS A 43 12.27 8.67 -27.51
N GLY A 44 11.24 8.13 -28.17
CA GLY A 44 11.11 8.14 -29.63
C GLY A 44 11.70 6.91 -30.34
N ILE A 45 12.20 5.93 -29.59
CA ILE A 45 12.56 4.61 -30.09
C ILE A 45 11.26 3.79 -30.20
N THR A 46 11.04 3.13 -31.34
CA THR A 46 9.87 2.27 -31.54
C THR A 46 10.03 0.97 -30.77
N ASP A 47 8.97 0.58 -30.05
CA ASP A 47 8.90 -0.63 -29.22
C ASP A 47 9.50 -1.86 -29.94
N GLN A 48 10.69 -2.25 -29.52
CA GLN A 48 11.21 -3.59 -29.81
C GLN A 48 10.56 -4.53 -28.79
N VAL A 49 10.18 -5.74 -29.21
CA VAL A 49 9.64 -6.75 -28.29
C VAL A 49 10.69 -7.02 -27.22
N ALA A 50 10.48 -6.47 -26.03
CA ALA A 50 11.38 -6.66 -24.91
C ALA A 50 11.37 -8.15 -24.54
N ILE A 51 12.55 -8.77 -24.51
CA ILE A 51 12.72 -10.12 -23.99
C ILE A 51 12.32 -10.05 -22.51
N PRO A 52 11.43 -10.93 -22.02
CA PRO A 52 11.04 -10.92 -20.62
C PRO A 52 12.27 -11.11 -19.72
N GLU A 53 12.67 -10.03 -19.06
CA GLU A 53 13.77 -10.05 -18.11
C GLU A 53 13.25 -10.56 -16.75
N ARG A 54 14.08 -11.36 -16.07
CA ARG A 54 13.75 -11.80 -14.72
C ARG A 54 13.92 -10.62 -13.77
N PHE A 55 12.84 -10.24 -13.09
CA PHE A 55 12.93 -9.27 -12.02
C PHE A 55 13.89 -9.75 -10.92
N PRO A 56 14.75 -8.88 -10.38
CA PRO A 56 15.67 -9.25 -9.31
C PRO A 56 14.96 -9.80 -8.06
N VAL A 57 15.47 -10.90 -7.50
CA VAL A 57 14.90 -11.57 -6.31
C VAL A 57 14.93 -10.69 -5.05
N LYS A 58 15.72 -9.60 -5.04
CA LYS A 58 15.79 -8.65 -3.92
C LYS A 58 14.42 -8.11 -3.49
N PHE A 59 13.48 -7.90 -4.42
CA PHE A 59 12.13 -7.43 -4.09
C PHE A 59 11.33 -8.48 -3.32
N TYR A 60 11.52 -9.76 -3.66
CA TYR A 60 10.91 -10.87 -2.93
C TYR A 60 11.45 -10.98 -1.50
N LEU A 61 12.78 -10.87 -1.33
CA LEU A 61 13.39 -10.90 0.00
C LEU A 61 12.89 -9.76 0.89
N VAL A 62 12.77 -8.55 0.33
CA VAL A 62 12.21 -7.39 1.05
C VAL A 62 10.74 -7.63 1.42
N ALA A 63 9.93 -8.14 0.50
CA ALA A 63 8.51 -8.41 0.78
C ALA A 63 8.32 -9.52 1.83
N MET A 64 9.10 -10.60 1.75
CA MET A 64 9.08 -11.69 2.73
C MET A 64 9.48 -11.19 4.12
N LEU A 65 10.53 -10.38 4.20
CA LEU A 65 10.97 -9.77 5.45
C LEU A 65 9.92 -8.80 6.02
N PHE A 66 9.30 -8.00 5.17
CA PHE A 66 8.20 -7.10 5.56
C PHE A 66 7.03 -7.88 6.16
N ILE A 67 6.58 -8.96 5.52
CA ILE A 67 5.49 -9.80 6.03
C ILE A 67 5.86 -10.43 7.37
N MET A 68 7.09 -10.92 7.52
CA MET A 68 7.58 -11.52 8.76
C MET A 68 7.54 -10.51 9.92
N PHE A 69 8.08 -9.29 9.71
CA PHE A 69 8.06 -8.24 10.73
C PHE A 69 6.67 -7.67 11.00
N ASP A 70 5.81 -7.56 9.99
CA ASP A 70 4.43 -7.09 10.18
C ASP A 70 3.66 -8.05 11.10
N ILE A 71 3.84 -9.38 10.89
CA ILE A 71 3.29 -10.40 11.78
C ILE A 71 3.86 -10.26 13.21
N GLU A 72 5.16 -10.00 13.35
CA GLU A 72 5.77 -9.78 14.66
C GLU A 72 5.13 -8.58 15.38
N ILE A 73 4.97 -7.45 14.69
CA ILE A 73 4.33 -6.25 15.24
C ILE A 73 2.88 -6.52 15.67
N VAL A 74 2.14 -7.36 14.93
CA VAL A 74 0.80 -7.81 15.33
C VAL A 74 0.80 -8.49 16.70
N PHE A 75 1.84 -9.25 17.05
CA PHE A 75 1.98 -9.83 18.40
C PHE A 75 2.45 -8.84 19.45
N TRP A 76 3.20 -7.81 19.07
CA TRP A 76 3.58 -6.72 19.98
C TRP A 76 2.40 -5.86 20.43
N TYR A 77 1.36 -5.67 19.60
CA TYR A 77 0.21 -4.82 19.95
C TYR A 77 -0.54 -5.27 21.22
N PRO A 78 -0.99 -6.53 21.37
CA PRO A 78 -1.67 -6.97 22.59
C PRO A 78 -0.79 -6.82 23.84
N TRP A 79 0.50 -7.14 23.73
CA TRP A 79 1.44 -6.97 24.85
C TRP A 79 1.59 -5.50 25.24
N ALA A 80 1.73 -4.60 24.26
CA ALA A 80 1.87 -3.17 24.52
C ALA A 80 0.62 -2.58 25.18
N VAL A 81 -0.58 -3.04 24.80
CA VAL A 81 -1.85 -2.59 25.37
C VAL A 81 -2.08 -3.15 26.78
N ALA A 82 -1.68 -4.41 27.04
CA ALA A 82 -1.91 -5.10 28.31
C ALA A 82 -0.69 -5.10 29.26
N ASN A 83 0.33 -4.29 28.98
CA ASN A 83 1.62 -4.32 29.70
C ASN A 83 1.47 -4.14 31.22
N ASP A 84 0.47 -3.36 31.65
CA ASP A 84 0.19 -3.10 33.07
C ASP A 84 -0.20 -4.36 33.85
N GLU A 85 -0.83 -5.36 33.20
CA GLU A 85 -1.23 -6.62 33.82
C GLU A 85 -0.12 -7.70 33.76
N LEU A 86 0.74 -7.62 32.74
CA LEU A 86 1.76 -8.62 32.42
C LEU A 86 3.08 -8.41 33.19
N GLY A 87 3.39 -7.17 33.57
CA GLY A 87 4.56 -6.81 34.36
C GLY A 87 5.88 -7.38 33.82
N LEU A 88 6.78 -7.77 34.73
CA LEU A 88 8.12 -8.25 34.38
C LEU A 88 8.09 -9.57 33.57
N PHE A 89 7.08 -10.42 33.80
CA PHE A 89 6.95 -11.69 33.09
C PHE A 89 6.68 -11.47 31.59
N GLY A 90 5.73 -10.58 31.26
CA GLY A 90 5.46 -10.23 29.87
C GLY A 90 6.66 -9.59 29.18
N LEU A 91 7.41 -8.74 29.89
CA LEU A 91 8.62 -8.12 29.35
C LEU A 91 9.67 -9.17 28.97
N VAL A 92 9.94 -10.14 29.86
CA VAL A 92 10.91 -11.21 29.57
C VAL A 92 10.41 -12.10 28.43
N ALA A 93 9.13 -12.48 28.42
CA ALA A 93 8.56 -13.30 27.37
C ALA A 93 8.64 -12.63 25.98
N MET A 94 8.36 -11.34 25.88
CA MET A 94 8.45 -10.60 24.61
C MET A 94 9.89 -10.36 24.17
N THR A 95 10.82 -10.16 25.11
CA THR A 95 12.25 -10.01 24.77
C THR A 95 12.84 -11.31 24.22
N ILE A 96 12.28 -12.47 24.59
CA ILE A 96 12.66 -13.78 24.04
C ILE A 96 11.98 -14.04 22.68
N PHE A 97 10.79 -13.49 22.48
CA PHE A 97 10.01 -13.65 21.26
C PHE A 97 10.57 -12.80 20.09
N ALA A 98 11.06 -11.60 20.39
CA ALA A 98 11.75 -10.70 19.46
C ALA A 98 13.13 -11.25 19.04
#